data_AF-A0A930G0P9-F1
#
_entry.id   AF-A0A930G0P9-F1
#
_cell.length_a   1.000
_cell.length_b   1.000
_cell.length_c   1.000
_cell.angle_alpha   90.00
_cell.angle_beta   90.00
_cell.angle_gamma   90.00
#
_symmetry.space_group_name_H-M   'P 1'
#
loop_
_entity.id
_entity.type
_entity.pdbx_description
1 polymer ?
#
loop_
_entity_poly.entity_id
_entity_poly.type
_entity_poly.pdbx_seq_one_letter_code
_entity_poly.pdbx_strand_id
1 'polypeptide(L)'
;MTSKPRQTTESRQAEIIATMVRLSAAHSPADITTTDIANAMSVTQGALFRHFPNKEAIRLGVIDWIEAQLLGELNRASREAPDALAALEAMFMAHVAFAEVYPGAPR
;
A
#
# COMPACT_ATOMS: atom_id res chain seq x y z
N MET A 1 26.37 -16.83 10.75
CA MET A 1 24.99 -16.34 10.51
C MET A 1 24.93 -14.91 11.01
N THR A 2 25.00 -13.92 10.12
CA THR A 2 24.90 -12.51 10.47
C THR A 2 23.43 -12.16 10.73
N SER A 3 23.10 -11.82 11.97
CA SER A 3 21.77 -11.36 12.38
C SER A 3 21.41 -10.07 11.64
N LYS A 4 20.32 -10.08 10.87
CA LYS A 4 19.80 -8.89 10.19
C LYS A 4 19.37 -7.88 11.27
N PRO A 5 19.81 -6.61 11.23
CA PRO A 5 19.47 -5.63 12.26
C PRO A 5 17.95 -5.48 12.38
N ARG A 6 17.47 -5.31 13.62
CA ARG A 6 16.05 -5.18 13.92
C ARG A 6 15.49 -3.94 13.21
N GLN A 7 14.57 -4.16 12.27
CA GLN A 7 13.85 -3.06 11.60
C GLN A 7 13.00 -2.28 12.61
N THR A 8 12.78 -1.00 12.35
CA THR A 8 11.85 -0.19 13.13
C THR A 8 10.41 -0.69 12.95
N THR A 9 9.53 -0.31 13.87
CA THR A 9 8.11 -0.64 13.75
C THR A 9 7.52 -0.03 12.48
N GLU A 10 7.85 1.22 12.13
CA GLU A 10 7.33 1.86 10.91
C GLU A 10 7.78 1.11 9.65
N SER A 11 9.07 0.74 9.57
CA SER A 11 9.58 -0.01 8.42
C SER A 11 8.88 -1.36 8.27
N ARG A 12 8.60 -2.05 9.37
CA ARG A 12 7.86 -3.32 9.31
C ARG A 12 6.40 -3.10 8.96
N GLN A 13 5.75 -2.07 9.48
CA GLN A 13 4.36 -1.74 9.13
C GLN A 13 4.22 -1.46 7.63
N ALA A 14 5.16 -0.70 7.05
CA ALA A 14 5.18 -0.42 5.61
C ALA A 14 5.35 -1.70 4.78
N GLU A 15 6.20 -2.63 5.20
CA GLU A 15 6.40 -3.92 4.53
C GLU A 15 5.14 -4.81 4.58
N ILE A 16 4.44 -4.82 5.72
CA ILE A 16 3.17 -5.53 5.89
C ILE A 16 2.10 -4.95 4.96
N ILE A 17 1.97 -3.62 4.93
CA ILE A 17 1.04 -2.90 4.05
C ILE A 17 1.32 -3.22 2.58
N ALA A 18 2.58 -3.07 2.14
CA ALA A 18 2.98 -3.36 0.77
C ALA A 18 2.69 -4.84 0.39
N THR A 19 2.88 -5.77 1.33
CA THR A 19 2.54 -7.17 1.11
C THR A 19 1.04 -7.36 0.91
N MET A 20 0.20 -6.74 1.74
CA MET A 20 -1.26 -6.83 1.60
C MET A 20 -1.75 -6.22 0.28
N VAL A 21 -1.20 -5.07 -0.14
CA VAL A 21 -1.51 -4.45 -1.43
C VAL A 21 -1.18 -5.40 -2.58
N ARG A 22 -0.01 -6.03 -2.55
CA ARG A 22 0.40 -7.01 -3.57
C ARG A 22 -0.52 -8.23 -3.61
N LEU A 23 -0.90 -8.78 -2.46
CA LEU A 23 -1.83 -9.91 -2.38
C LEU A 23 -3.22 -9.54 -2.91
N SER A 24 -3.62 -8.26 -2.76
CA SER A 24 -4.90 -7.73 -3.27
C SER A 24 -4.97 -7.64 -4.79
N ALA A 25 -3.86 -7.81 -5.51
CA ALA A 25 -3.88 -7.90 -6.97
C ALA A 25 -4.46 -9.23 -7.47
N ALA A 26 -4.39 -10.30 -6.66
CA ALA A 26 -4.85 -11.64 -7.04
C ALA A 26 -6.15 -12.06 -6.34
N HIS A 27 -6.46 -11.47 -5.18
CA HIS A 27 -7.63 -11.82 -4.37
C HIS A 27 -8.33 -10.55 -3.87
N SER A 28 -9.63 -10.64 -3.58
CA SER A 28 -10.33 -9.53 -2.93
C SER A 28 -9.65 -9.17 -1.60
N PRO A 29 -9.46 -7.87 -1.27
CA PRO A 29 -8.89 -7.45 0.01
C PRO A 29 -9.63 -7.99 1.25
N ALA A 30 -10.91 -8.35 1.10
CA ALA A 30 -11.70 -8.94 2.17
C ALA A 30 -11.23 -10.37 2.52
N ASP A 31 -10.82 -11.14 1.51
CA ASP A 31 -10.50 -12.56 1.62
C ASP A 31 -9.07 -12.80 2.13
N ILE A 32 -8.19 -11.81 2.03
CA ILE A 32 -6.81 -11.91 2.51
C ILE A 32 -6.79 -12.01 4.03
N THR A 33 -6.22 -13.09 4.56
CA THR A 33 -6.05 -13.30 5.99
C THR A 33 -4.70 -12.78 6.49
N THR A 34 -4.58 -12.56 7.80
CA THR A 34 -3.29 -12.22 8.41
C THR A 34 -2.30 -13.38 8.33
N THR A 35 -2.78 -14.62 8.20
CA THR A 35 -1.95 -15.80 7.92
C THR A 35 -1.36 -15.73 6.51
N ASP A 36 -2.13 -15.32 5.50
CA ASP A 36 -1.63 -15.18 4.12
C ASP A 36 -0.53 -14.13 4.03
N ILE A 37 -0.71 -12.99 4.71
CA ILE A 37 0.29 -11.93 4.80
C ILE A 37 1.56 -12.45 5.49
N ALA A 38 1.43 -13.15 6.61
CA ALA A 38 2.56 -13.70 7.35
C ALA A 38 3.35 -14.72 6.51
N ASN A 39 2.64 -15.61 5.80
CA ASN A 39 3.23 -16.59 4.90
C ASN A 39 3.98 -15.90 3.74
N ALA A 40 3.37 -14.89 3.11
CA ALA A 40 3.98 -14.13 2.02
C ALA A 40 5.26 -13.38 2.45
N MET A 41 5.41 -13.08 3.75
CA MET A 41 6.59 -12.46 4.34
C MET A 41 7.56 -13.45 5.00
N SER A 42 7.23 -14.75 5.03
CA SER A 42 8.00 -15.77 5.77
C SER A 42 8.20 -15.44 7.26
N VAL A 43 7.15 -14.92 7.92
CA VAL A 43 7.12 -14.62 9.35
C VAL A 43 5.97 -15.34 10.04
N THR A 44 5.95 -15.36 11.37
CA THR A 44 4.80 -15.88 12.11
C THR A 44 3.67 -14.86 12.14
N GLN A 45 2.42 -15.31 12.22
CA GLN A 45 1.25 -14.41 12.39
C GLN A 45 1.39 -13.53 13.65
N GLY A 46 1.91 -14.09 14.75
CA GLY A 46 2.20 -13.33 15.97
C GLY A 46 3.26 -12.24 15.79
N ALA A 47 4.15 -12.35 14.79
CA ALA A 47 5.09 -11.30 14.45
C ALA A 47 4.41 -10.09 13.81
N LEU A 48 3.38 -10.30 12.99
CA LEU A 48 2.57 -9.20 12.45
C LEU A 48 1.86 -8.44 13.57
N PHE A 49 1.32 -9.17 14.55
CA PHE A 49 0.55 -8.56 15.63
C PHE A 49 1.37 -7.70 16.60
N ARG A 50 2.71 -7.79 16.55
CA ARG A 50 3.60 -6.84 17.23
C ARG A 50 3.59 -5.44 16.61
N HIS A 51 3.15 -5.32 15.37
CA HIS A 51 3.16 -4.08 14.58
C HIS A 51 1.75 -3.58 14.27
N PHE A 52 0.76 -4.46 14.23
CA PHE A 52 -0.65 -4.10 14.09
C PHE A 52 -1.49 -4.86 15.10
N PRO A 53 -2.35 -4.21 15.90
CA PRO A 53 -3.10 -4.90 16.94
C PRO A 53 -4.13 -5.91 16.39
N ASN A 54 -4.62 -5.73 15.16
CA ASN A 54 -5.62 -6.59 14.53
C ASN A 54 -5.61 -6.42 12.99
N LYS A 55 -6.42 -7.21 12.27
CA LYS A 55 -6.56 -7.14 10.80
C LYS A 55 -7.09 -5.78 10.33
N GLU A 56 -8.02 -5.17 11.07
CA GLU A 56 -8.60 -3.87 10.70
C GLU A 56 -7.55 -2.75 10.73
N ALA A 57 -6.61 -2.77 11.67
CA ALA A 57 -5.51 -1.82 11.72
C ALA A 57 -4.58 -1.96 10.50
N ILE A 58 -4.40 -3.18 9.98
CA ILE A 58 -3.67 -3.40 8.72
C ILE A 58 -4.46 -2.80 7.54
N ARG A 59 -5.78 -3.05 7.47
CA ARG A 59 -6.64 -2.48 6.43
C ARG A 59 -6.61 -0.95 6.42
N LEU A 60 -6.72 -0.31 7.58
CA LEU A 60 -6.63 1.15 7.70
C LEU A 60 -5.27 1.65 7.23
N GLY A 61 -4.17 1.01 7.65
CA GLY A 61 -2.84 1.37 7.16
C GLY A 61 -2.67 1.21 5.65
N VAL A 62 -3.35 0.25 5.02
CA VAL A 62 -3.41 0.13 3.55
C VAL A 62 -4.17 1.30 2.92
N ILE A 63 -5.30 1.71 3.49
CA ILE A 63 -6.08 2.86 3.01
C ILE A 63 -5.23 4.15 3.09
N ASP A 64 -4.60 4.40 4.24
CA ASP A 64 -3.73 5.56 4.45
C ASP A 64 -2.56 5.57 3.45
N TRP A 65 -1.98 4.40 3.18
CA TRP A 65 -0.93 4.26 2.19
C TRP A 65 -1.41 4.54 0.77
N ILE A 66 -2.58 4.02 0.37
CA ILE A 66 -3.18 4.28 -0.95
C ILE A 66 -3.43 5.77 -1.12
N GLU A 67 -4.02 6.43 -0.12
CA GLU A 67 -4.27 7.88 -0.13
C GLU A 67 -2.97 8.66 -0.30
N ALA A 68 -1.94 8.34 0.50
CA ALA A 68 -0.66 9.04 0.44
C ALA A 68 0.03 8.87 -0.93
N GLN A 69 -0.01 7.67 -1.51
CA GLN A 69 0.58 7.43 -2.84
C GLN A 69 -0.21 8.15 -3.94
N LEU A 70 -1.54 8.02 -3.96
CA LEU A 70 -2.38 8.64 -4.98
C LEU A 70 -2.25 10.17 -4.92
N LEU A 71 -2.37 10.78 -3.74
CA LEU A 71 -2.20 12.22 -3.59
C LEU A 71 -0.80 12.68 -3.98
N GLY A 72 0.23 11.88 -3.70
CA GLY A 72 1.61 12.14 -4.14
C GLY A 72 1.70 12.26 -5.66
N GLU A 73 1.17 11.26 -6.38
CA GLU A 73 1.19 11.23 -7.85
C GLU A 73 0.34 12.35 -8.47
N LEU A 74 -0.85 12.62 -7.94
CA LEU A 74 -1.70 13.72 -8.41
C LEU A 74 -1.04 15.09 -8.21
N ASN A 75 -0.42 15.32 -7.06
CA ASN A 75 0.29 16.56 -6.78
C ASN A 75 1.51 16.74 -7.68
N ARG A 76 2.24 15.66 -7.97
CA ARG A 76 3.36 15.67 -8.90
C ARG A 76 2.91 16.01 -10.31
N ALA A 77 1.90 15.31 -10.82
CA ALA A 77 1.32 15.55 -12.15
C ALA A 77 0.80 16.98 -12.31
N SER A 78 0.16 17.54 -11.27
CA SER A 78 -0.33 18.92 -11.28
C SER A 78 0.80 19.95 -11.34
N ARG A 79 1.90 19.74 -10.60
CA ARG A 79 3.03 20.69 -10.53
C ARG A 79 3.92 20.69 -11.77
N GLU A 80 4.00 19.57 -12.47
CA GLU A 80 4.84 19.41 -13.65
C GLU A 80 4.15 19.92 -14.93
N ALA A 81 2.83 20.17 -14.89
CA ALA A 81 2.06 20.61 -16.03
C ALA A 81 2.28 22.10 -16.37
N PRO A 82 2.28 22.47 -17.67
CA PRO A 82 2.55 23.84 -18.11
C PRO A 82 1.40 24.84 -17.87
N ASP A 83 0.17 24.35 -17.74
CA ASP A 83 -1.03 25.16 -17.49
C ASP A 83 -2.12 24.35 -16.77
N ALA A 84 -3.22 25.02 -16.41
CA ALA A 84 -4.29 24.43 -15.62
C ALA A 84 -5.07 23.32 -16.35
N LEU A 85 -5.24 23.40 -17.67
CA LEU A 85 -5.96 22.37 -18.43
C LEU A 85 -5.07 21.12 -18.56
N ALA A 86 -3.79 21.32 -18.87
CA ALA A 86 -2.81 20.24 -18.90
C ALA A 86 -2.64 19.58 -17.53
N ALA A 87 -2.76 20.34 -16.42
CA ALA A 87 -2.72 19.79 -15.07
C ALA A 87 -3.90 18.85 -14.79
N LEU A 88 -5.12 19.24 -15.19
CA LEU A 88 -6.31 18.39 -15.03
C LEU A 88 -6.18 17.09 -15.84
N GLU A 89 -5.70 17.18 -17.08
CA GLU A 89 -5.44 16.01 -17.92
C GLU A 89 -4.37 15.09 -17.30
N ALA A 90 -3.25 15.66 -16.86
CA ALA A 90 -2.17 14.90 -16.24
C ALA A 90 -2.60 14.22 -14.94
N MET A 91 -3.37 14.90 -14.09
CA MET A 91 -3.95 14.33 -12.87
C MET A 91 -4.91 13.18 -13.19
N PHE A 92 -5.78 13.34 -14.19
CA PHE A 92 -6.69 12.28 -14.63
C PHE A 92 -5.91 11.04 -15.10
N MET A 93 -4.91 11.23 -15.95
CA MET A 93 -4.07 10.13 -16.45
C MET A 93 -3.27 9.46 -15.33
N ALA A 94 -2.76 10.23 -14.36
CA ALA A 94 -2.07 9.70 -13.20
C ALA A 94 -3.00 8.84 -12.32
N HIS A 95 -4.26 9.27 -12.15
CA HIS A 95 -5.27 8.48 -11.44
C HIS A 95 -5.58 7.15 -12.14
N VAL A 96 -5.79 7.19 -13.48
CA VAL A 96 -6.01 5.98 -14.28
C VAL A 96 -4.82 5.02 -14.18
N ALA A 97 -3.60 5.53 -14.35
CA ALA A 97 -2.38 4.73 -14.22
C ALA A 97 -2.24 4.11 -12.82
N PHE A 98 -2.59 4.85 -11.76
CA PHE A 98 -2.58 4.32 -10.39
C PHE A 98 -3.54 3.14 -10.23
N ALA A 99 -4.76 3.24 -10.77
CA ALA A 99 -5.74 2.17 -10.71
C ALA A 99 -5.30 0.92 -11.51
N GLU A 100 -4.58 1.09 -12.61
CA GLU A 100 -4.00 -0.02 -13.38
C GLU A 100 -2.88 -0.74 -12.64
N VAL A 101 -2.02 0.00 -11.93
CA VAL A 101 -0.94 -0.58 -11.11
C VAL A 101 -1.47 -1.30 -9.89
N TYR A 102 -2.57 -0.81 -9.30
CA TYR A 102 -3.17 -1.35 -8.08
C TYR A 102 -4.65 -1.74 -8.28
N PRO A 103 -4.95 -2.85 -8.98
CA PRO A 103 -6.32 -3.23 -9.34
C PRO A 103 -7.23 -3.56 -8.13
N GLY A 104 -6.64 -3.72 -6.93
CA GLY A 104 -7.34 -3.92 -5.65
C GLY A 104 -7.54 -2.65 -4.82
N ALA A 105 -7.10 -1.47 -5.28
CA ALA A 105 -7.38 -0.21 -4.61
C ALA A 105 -8.89 0.15 -4.74
N PRO A 106 -9.51 0.75 -3.70
CA PRO A 106 -10.87 1.27 -3.81
C PRO A 106 -10.95 2.27 -4.97
N ARG A 107 -11.94 2.11 -5.84
CA ARG A 107 -12.23 3.03 -6.96
C ARG A 107 -13.15 4.15 -6.50
#